data_AF-A0A1V6IFB1-F1
#
_entry.id   AF-A0A1V6IFB1-F1
#
_cell.length_a   1.000
_cell.length_b   1.000
_cell.length_c   1.000
_cell.angle_alpha   90.00
_cell.angle_beta   90.00
_cell.angle_gamma   90.00
#
_symmetry.space_group_name_H-M   'P 1'
#
loop_
_entity.id
_entity.type
_entity.pdbx_description
1 polymer ?
#
loop_
_entity_poly.entity_id
_entity_poly.type
_entity_poly.pdbx_seq_one_letter_code
_entity_poly.pdbx_strand_id
1 'polypeptide(L)'
;MFIVQTKDGKTFVEGKEGFVWDNIPDDVEITSLSLTLPFKVSFKTKSGDILLNPKFTIKDFDSYFFSNEETISILAVNSILGKSNRVLTAKIIGGIKGDNVFEYRMDRHGNIKSRIFSFSELEKSYNLSAIRKGLTN
;
A
#
# COMPACT_ATOMS: atom_id res chain seq x y z
N MET A 1 1.21 2.90 -6.27
CA MET A 1 0.75 4.18 -5.73
C MET A 1 -0.23 3.90 -4.62
N PHE A 2 0.13 4.23 -3.38
CA PHE A 2 -0.84 4.33 -2.29
C PHE A 2 -1.46 5.73 -2.21
N ILE A 3 -2.66 5.82 -1.65
CA ILE A 3 -3.37 7.06 -1.38
C ILE A 3 -3.92 7.00 0.04
N VAL A 4 -3.69 8.03 0.84
CA VAL A 4 -4.19 8.15 2.21
C VAL A 4 -5.20 9.28 2.26
N GLN A 5 -6.37 9.01 2.82
CA GLN A 5 -7.33 10.04 3.21
C GLN A 5 -7.34 10.15 4.72
N THR A 6 -7.50 11.38 5.20
CA THR A 6 -7.38 11.69 6.62
C THR A 6 -8.62 12.44 7.10
N LYS A 7 -8.83 12.46 8.42
CA LYS A 7 -10.03 13.03 9.04
C LYS A 7 -10.20 14.52 8.77
N ASP A 8 -9.11 15.26 8.65
CA ASP A 8 -9.11 16.69 8.35
C ASP A 8 -9.39 17.00 6.86
N GLY A 9 -9.67 15.96 6.06
CA GLY A 9 -9.96 16.07 4.63
C GLY A 9 -8.72 16.11 3.74
N LYS A 10 -7.50 16.03 4.30
CA LYS A 10 -6.28 15.96 3.47
C LYS A 10 -6.16 14.62 2.77
N THR A 11 -5.60 14.67 1.56
CA THR A 11 -5.27 13.50 0.76
C THR A 11 -3.78 13.50 0.46
N PHE A 12 -3.10 12.43 0.87
CA PHE A 12 -1.70 12.20 0.52
C PHE A 12 -1.59 11.12 -0.56
N VAL A 13 -0.70 11.33 -1.53
CA VAL A 13 -0.55 10.44 -2.70
C VAL A 13 0.92 10.09 -2.87
N GLU A 14 1.23 8.79 -2.85
CA GLU A 14 2.60 8.28 -3.05
C GLU A 14 3.23 8.84 -4.33
N GLY A 15 4.43 9.41 -4.21
CA GLY A 15 5.22 9.94 -5.32
C GLY A 15 4.79 11.32 -5.83
N LYS A 16 3.64 11.85 -5.41
CA LYS A 16 3.28 13.25 -5.69
C LYS A 16 4.21 14.14 -4.87
N GLU A 17 4.97 15.02 -5.54
CA GLU A 17 5.93 15.93 -4.89
C GLU A 17 6.99 15.20 -4.02
N GLY A 18 7.32 13.95 -4.37
CA GLY A 18 8.28 13.13 -3.61
C GLY A 18 7.71 12.53 -2.31
N PHE A 19 6.39 12.63 -2.09
CA PHE A 19 5.75 12.12 -0.89
C PHE A 19 5.90 10.59 -0.73
N VAL A 20 6.35 10.17 0.45
CA VAL A 20 6.45 8.77 0.87
C VAL A 20 5.69 8.53 2.17
N TRP A 21 5.49 7.27 2.52
CA TRP A 21 4.71 6.86 3.70
C TRP A 21 5.19 7.53 5.00
N ASP A 22 6.51 7.61 5.18
CA ASP A 22 7.12 8.20 6.38
C ASP A 22 6.89 9.71 6.50
N ASN A 23 6.40 10.38 5.44
CA ASN A 23 6.03 11.79 5.50
C ASN A 23 4.62 12.03 6.08
N ILE A 24 3.83 10.98 6.36
CA ILE A 24 2.54 11.13 7.03
C ILE A 24 2.80 11.49 8.50
N PRO A 25 2.31 12.66 8.98
CA PRO A 25 2.47 13.05 10.38
C PRO A 25 1.79 12.05 11.32
N ASP A 26 2.43 11.77 12.46
CA ASP A 26 1.96 10.76 13.43
C ASP A 26 0.68 11.17 14.16
N ASP A 27 0.36 12.46 14.19
CA ASP A 27 -0.81 13.06 14.84
C ASP A 27 -2.07 13.07 13.95
N VAL A 28 -1.95 12.70 12.68
CA VAL A 28 -3.07 12.70 11.73
C VAL A 28 -3.79 11.35 11.73
N GLU A 29 -5.10 11.39 11.95
CA GLU A 29 -5.96 10.20 11.88
C GLU A 29 -6.32 9.86 10.43
N ILE A 30 -5.97 8.64 10.01
CA ILE A 30 -6.29 8.09 8.69
C ILE A 30 -7.73 7.56 8.68
N THR A 31 -8.50 7.95 7.66
CA THR A 31 -9.87 7.45 7.43
C THR A 31 -9.92 6.36 6.37
N SER A 32 -9.00 6.40 5.39
CA SER A 32 -8.89 5.34 4.39
C SER A 32 -7.48 5.25 3.82
N LEU A 33 -7.15 4.04 3.36
CA LEU A 33 -5.92 3.74 2.64
C LEU A 33 -6.27 3.00 1.35
N SER A 34 -5.75 3.46 0.22
CA SER A 34 -6.02 2.87 -1.08
C SER A 34 -4.74 2.50 -1.84
N LEU A 35 -4.83 1.47 -2.67
CA LEU A 35 -3.89 1.15 -3.74
C LEU A 35 -4.51 1.46 -5.10
N THR A 36 -3.79 2.20 -5.94
CA THR A 36 -4.18 2.39 -7.34
C THR A 36 -3.71 1.21 -8.16
N LEU A 37 -4.63 0.60 -8.91
CA LEU A 37 -4.33 -0.54 -9.77
C LEU A 37 -3.37 -0.13 -10.90
N PRO A 38 -2.52 -1.05 -11.39
CA PRO A 38 -1.47 -0.76 -12.36
C PRO A 38 -1.99 -0.66 -13.81
N PHE A 39 -3.30 -0.57 -14.01
CA PHE A 39 -3.94 -0.46 -15.31
C PHE A 39 -5.03 0.61 -15.30
N LYS A 40 -5.34 1.15 -16.47
CA LYS A 40 -6.43 2.10 -16.66
C LYS A 40 -7.59 1.41 -17.36
N VAL A 41 -8.80 1.79 -17.01
CA VAL A 41 -10.02 1.31 -17.67
C VAL A 41 -10.60 2.45 -18.48
N SER A 42 -10.88 2.21 -19.76
CA SER A 42 -11.53 3.18 -20.64
C SER A 42 -12.94 2.71 -20.96
N PHE A 43 -13.92 3.60 -20.80
CA PHE A 43 -15.30 3.38 -21.20
C PHE A 43 -15.64 4.32 -22.34
N LYS A 44 -16.06 3.75 -23.47
CA LYS A 44 -16.56 4.53 -24.60
C LYS A 44 -18.02 4.90 -24.33
N THR A 45 -18.30 6.19 -24.22
CA THR A 45 -19.67 6.72 -24.05
C THR A 45 -20.10 7.53 -25.25
N LYS A 46 -21.39 7.89 -25.34
CA LYS A 46 -21.91 8.77 -26.39
C LYS A 46 -21.27 10.16 -26.38
N SER A 47 -20.74 10.59 -25.23
CA SER A 47 -20.13 11.90 -25.00
C SER A 47 -18.60 11.90 -25.11
N GLY A 48 -17.99 10.75 -25.42
CA GLY A 48 -16.54 10.56 -25.51
C GLY A 48 -16.03 9.42 -24.62
N ASP A 49 -14.71 9.26 -24.59
CA ASP A 49 -14.03 8.24 -23.78
C ASP A 49 -13.83 8.72 -22.34
N ILE A 50 -14.21 7.89 -21.37
CA ILE A 50 -13.99 8.12 -19.94
C ILE A 50 -12.85 7.21 -19.49
N LEU A 51 -11.75 7.82 -19.05
CA LEU A 51 -10.60 7.09 -18.51
C LEU A 51 -10.66 7.07 -16.97
N LEU A 52 -10.64 5.87 -16.40
CA LEU A 52 -10.64 5.65 -14.95
C LEU A 52 -9.36 4.93 -14.51
N ASN A 53 -8.82 5.38 -13.36
CA ASN A 53 -7.76 4.69 -12.65
C ASN A 53 -8.40 4.00 -11.43
N PRO A 54 -8.76 2.71 -11.53
CA PRO A 54 -9.42 2.04 -10.43
C PRO A 54 -8.52 1.95 -9.20
N LYS A 55 -9.15 1.92 -8.03
CA LYS A 55 -8.48 1.89 -6.73
C LYS A 55 -9.12 0.82 -5.86
N PHE A 56 -8.28 0.09 -5.14
CA PHE A 56 -8.69 -0.77 -4.04
C PHE A 56 -8.54 0.01 -2.74
N THR A 57 -9.58 0.07 -1.90
CA THR A 57 -9.61 0.92 -0.70
C THR A 57 -10.02 0.12 0.53
N ILE A 58 -9.32 0.35 1.65
CA ILE A 58 -9.67 -0.13 2.98
C ILE A 58 -10.03 1.05 3.90
N LYS A 59 -10.96 0.83 4.83
CA LYS A 59 -11.52 1.83 5.76
C LYS A 59 -12.02 1.14 7.02
N ASP A 60 -12.38 1.93 8.04
CA ASP A 60 -13.01 1.47 9.29
C ASP A 60 -12.09 0.59 10.18
N PHE A 61 -10.80 0.94 10.22
CA PHE A 61 -9.74 0.34 11.03
C PHE A 61 -9.17 1.30 12.07
N ASP A 62 -8.70 0.75 13.19
CA ASP A 62 -8.09 1.49 14.31
C ASP A 62 -6.70 2.01 13.95
N SER A 63 -6.00 1.35 13.01
CA SER A 63 -4.70 1.75 12.49
C SER A 63 -4.46 1.17 11.09
N TYR A 64 -3.53 1.78 10.36
CA TYR A 64 -3.17 1.42 8.99
C TYR A 64 -1.66 1.31 8.82
N PHE A 65 -1.22 0.50 7.87
CA PHE A 65 0.17 0.45 7.45
C PHE A 65 0.31 0.25 5.94
N PHE A 66 1.47 0.61 5.43
CA PHE A 66 1.88 0.39 4.05
C PHE A 66 3.27 -0.22 4.00
N SER A 67 3.51 -1.12 3.05
CA SER A 67 4.82 -1.71 2.82
C SER A 67 5.05 -2.01 1.34
N ASN A 68 6.32 -1.98 0.93
CA ASN A 68 6.77 -2.42 -0.38
C ASN A 68 7.43 -3.80 -0.24
N GLU A 69 7.03 -4.74 -1.09
CA GLU A 69 7.75 -6.00 -1.25
C GLU A 69 8.70 -5.89 -2.45
N GLU A 70 9.99 -6.16 -2.23
CA GLU A 70 11.03 -6.04 -3.23
C GLU A 70 11.82 -7.34 -3.35
N THR A 71 12.27 -7.67 -4.55
CA THR A 71 13.17 -8.80 -4.81
C THR A 71 14.46 -8.34 -5.44
N ILE A 72 15.54 -9.10 -5.22
CA ILE A 72 16.85 -8.88 -5.84
C ILE A 72 17.22 -10.17 -6.58
N SER A 73 17.54 -10.06 -7.86
CA SER A 73 18.14 -11.18 -8.60
C SER A 73 19.63 -11.22 -8.29
N ILE A 74 20.09 -12.37 -7.81
CA ILE A 74 21.51 -12.65 -7.60
C ILE A 74 21.97 -13.47 -8.80
N LEU A 75 22.88 -12.90 -9.59
CA LEU A 75 23.50 -13.58 -10.73
C LEU A 75 24.92 -13.96 -10.35
N ALA A 76 25.30 -15.22 -10.55
CA ALA A 76 26.67 -15.67 -10.39
C ALA A 76 27.25 -15.96 -11.78
N VAL A 77 28.26 -15.19 -12.19
CA VAL A 77 29.02 -15.44 -13.43
C VAL A 77 30.48 -15.60 -13.05
N ASN A 78 31.09 -16.73 -13.40
CA ASN A 78 32.49 -17.07 -13.07
C ASN A 78 32.82 -16.89 -11.58
N SER A 79 31.94 -17.35 -10.68
CA SER A 79 32.09 -17.24 -9.21
C SER A 79 32.07 -15.81 -8.64
N ILE A 80 31.74 -14.80 -9.45
CA ILE A 80 31.50 -13.43 -9.00
C ILE A 80 29.99 -13.24 -8.83
N LEU A 81 29.57 -12.87 -7.62
CA LEU A 81 28.18 -12.55 -7.29
C LEU A 81 27.86 -11.11 -7.71
N GLY A 82 27.07 -10.97 -8.77
CA GLY A 82 26.43 -9.71 -9.14
C GLY A 82 25.04 -9.60 -8.51
N LYS A 83 24.74 -8.47 -7.88
CA LYS A 83 23.38 -8.15 -7.40
C LYS A 83 22.70 -7.20 -8.38
N SER A 84 21.49 -7.53 -8.82
CA SER A 84 20.67 -6.60 -9.60
C SER A 84 20.11 -5.47 -8.74
N ASN A 85 19.55 -4.46 -9.39
CA ASN A 85 18.69 -3.49 -8.72
C ASN A 85 17.49 -4.20 -8.07
N ARG A 86 16.99 -3.62 -6.98
CA ARG A 86 15.75 -4.07 -6.33
C ARG A 86 14.57 -3.87 -7.27
N VAL A 87 13.74 -4.88 -7.42
CA VAL A 87 12.52 -4.84 -8.22
C VAL A 87 11.33 -4.97 -7.29
N LEU A 88 10.49 -3.94 -7.26
CA LEU A 88 9.21 -3.97 -6.55
C LEU A 88 8.33 -5.07 -7.13
N THR A 89 7.93 -6.04 -6.30
CA THR A 89 7.07 -7.16 -6.70
C THR A 89 5.62 -6.96 -6.28
N ALA A 90 5.39 -6.34 -5.13
CA ALA A 90 4.06 -6.04 -4.62
C ALA A 90 4.04 -4.79 -3.76
N LYS A 91 2.86 -4.17 -3.68
CA LYS A 91 2.52 -3.16 -2.68
C LYS A 91 1.52 -3.76 -1.69
N ILE A 92 1.73 -3.50 -0.42
CA ILE A 92 0.94 -4.04 0.67
C ILE A 92 0.30 -2.87 1.42
N ILE A 93 -1.00 -2.94 1.61
CA ILE A 93 -1.72 -2.09 2.57
C ILE A 93 -2.37 -2.99 3.60
N GLY A 94 -2.49 -2.51 4.83
CA GLY A 94 -3.26 -3.23 5.83
C GLY A 94 -3.96 -2.34 6.82
N GLY A 95 -5.03 -2.89 7.39
CA GLY A 95 -5.83 -2.29 8.43
C GLY A 95 -5.79 -3.16 9.68
N ILE A 96 -5.74 -2.54 10.86
CA ILE A 96 -5.65 -3.20 12.16
C ILE A 96 -6.92 -2.87 12.94
N LYS A 97 -7.58 -3.89 13.48
CA LYS A 97 -8.78 -3.75 14.31
C LYS A 97 -8.71 -4.68 15.52
N GLY A 98 -8.50 -4.10 16.70
CA GLY A 98 -8.10 -4.87 17.88
C GLY A 98 -6.83 -5.69 17.60
N ASP A 99 -6.89 -7.01 17.86
CA ASP A 99 -5.77 -7.93 17.59
C ASP A 99 -5.72 -8.45 16.13
N ASN A 100 -6.72 -8.12 15.30
CA ASN A 100 -6.77 -8.63 13.93
C ASN A 100 -6.12 -7.67 12.94
N VAL A 101 -5.24 -8.21 12.10
CA VAL A 101 -4.59 -7.51 11.00
C VAL A 101 -5.15 -8.03 9.69
N PHE A 102 -5.64 -7.11 8.86
CA PHE A 102 -6.19 -7.37 7.53
C PHE A 102 -5.22 -6.84 6.48
N GLU A 103 -4.42 -7.73 5.91
CA GLU A 103 -3.39 -7.39 4.92
C GLU A 103 -3.92 -7.65 3.51
N TYR A 104 -3.64 -6.71 2.61
CA TYR A 104 -3.93 -6.81 1.19
C TYR A 104 -2.67 -6.54 0.38
N ARG A 105 -2.23 -7.57 -0.32
CA ARG A 105 -1.04 -7.56 -1.16
C ARG A 105 -1.46 -7.50 -2.63
N MET A 106 -1.06 -6.43 -3.32
CA MET A 106 -1.28 -6.25 -4.75
C MET A 106 0.03 -6.42 -5.53
N ASP A 107 0.05 -7.34 -6.49
CA ASP A 107 1.19 -7.53 -7.39
C ASP A 107 1.22 -6.49 -8.53
N ARG A 108 2.26 -6.54 -9.37
CA ARG A 108 2.42 -5.64 -10.52
C ARG A 108 1.35 -5.78 -11.61
N HIS A 109 0.57 -6.86 -11.60
CA HIS A 109 -0.51 -7.10 -12.55
C HIS A 109 -1.87 -6.69 -11.97
N GLY A 110 -1.90 -6.25 -10.70
CA GLY A 110 -3.13 -5.85 -10.01
C GLY A 110 -3.88 -7.02 -9.38
N ASN A 111 -3.28 -8.21 -9.28
CA ASN A 111 -3.88 -9.30 -8.51
C ASN A 111 -3.74 -9.00 -7.03
N ILE A 112 -4.86 -9.09 -6.31
CA ILE A 112 -4.91 -8.83 -4.87
C ILE A 112 -5.08 -10.15 -4.13
N LYS A 113 -4.18 -10.40 -3.18
CA LYS A 113 -4.33 -11.47 -2.18
C LYS A 113 -4.57 -10.83 -0.82
N SER A 114 -5.46 -11.43 -0.04
CA SER A 114 -5.71 -11.01 1.33
C SER A 114 -5.25 -12.06 2.33
N ARG A 115 -4.82 -11.60 3.51
CA ARG A 115 -4.50 -12.45 4.66
C ARG A 115 -5.01 -11.78 5.93
N ILE A 116 -5.49 -12.59 6.87
CA ILE A 116 -5.82 -12.15 8.22
C ILE A 116 -4.89 -12.87 9.20
N PHE A 117 -4.32 -12.14 10.16
CA PHE A 117 -3.43 -12.68 11.18
C PHE A 117 -3.42 -11.80 12.44
N SER A 118 -2.77 -12.26 13.51
CA SER A 118 -2.72 -11.54 14.79
C SER A 118 -1.78 -10.33 14.76
N PHE A 119 -2.01 -9.33 15.61
CA PHE A 119 -1.09 -8.20 15.75
C PHE A 119 0.30 -8.66 16.16
N SER A 120 0.38 -9.67 17.03
CA SER A 120 1.66 -10.27 17.44
C SER A 120 2.50 -10.86 16.29
N GLU A 121 1.85 -11.32 15.21
CA GLU A 121 2.53 -11.78 13.99
C GLU A 121 3.00 -10.61 13.12
N LEU A 122 2.27 -9.48 13.12
CA LEU A 122 2.67 -8.25 12.44
C LEU A 122 3.97 -7.70 13.02
N GLU A 123 4.08 -7.67 14.35
CA GLU A 123 5.27 -7.18 15.07
C GLU A 123 6.54 -7.94 14.72
N LYS A 124 6.42 -9.21 14.33
CA LYS A 124 7.55 -10.04 13.89
C LYS A 124 7.92 -9.81 12.43
N SER A 125 6.98 -9.34 11.62
CA SER A 125 7.07 -9.34 10.15
C SER A 125 7.32 -7.95 9.57
N TYR A 126 6.97 -6.88 10.29
CA TYR A 126 7.00 -5.51 9.80
C TYR A 126 7.63 -4.54 10.79
N ASN A 127 8.13 -3.43 10.26
CA ASN A 127 8.56 -2.30 11.08
C ASN A 127 7.33 -1.56 11.65
N LEU A 128 7.17 -1.61 12.96
CA LEU A 128 6.04 -0.99 13.67
C LEU A 128 6.01 0.55 13.57
N SER A 129 7.14 1.20 13.26
CA SER A 129 7.15 2.64 12.99
C SER A 129 6.40 3.02 11.71
N ALA A 130 6.03 2.04 10.88
CA ALA A 130 5.19 2.23 9.70
C ALA A 130 3.68 2.21 10.01
N ILE A 131 3.28 1.96 11.26
CA ILE A 131 1.86 1.98 11.64
C ILE A 131 1.42 3.44 11.88
N ARG A 132 0.25 3.80 11.35
CA ARG A 132 -0.38 5.12 11.53
C ARG A 132 -1.78 4.93 12.11
N LYS A 133 -2.18 5.85 13.01
CA LYS A 133 -3.49 5.78 13.66
C LYS A 133 -4.63 5.96 12.67
N GLY A 134 -5.67 5.16 12.85
CA GLY A 134 -6.94 5.29 12.17
C GLY A 134 -7.92 6.12 12.99
N LEU A 135 -8.98 6.57 12.34
CA LEU A 135 -10.13 7.14 13.02
C LEU A 135 -10.82 6.04 13.86
N THR A 136 -10.73 6.17 15.18
CA THR A 136 -11.53 5.35 16.11
C THR A 136 -12.92 5.97 16.21
N ASN A 137 -13.96 5.17 15.95
CA ASN A 137 -15.35 5.53 16.19
C ASN A 137 -15.73 5.26 17.65
#